data_AF-A0A2T5HEV5-F1
#
_entry.id   AF-A0A2T5HEV5-F1
#
_cell.length_a   1.000
_cell.length_b   1.000
_cell.length_c   1.000
_cell.angle_alpha   90.00
_cell.angle_beta   90.00
_cell.angle_gamma   90.00
#
_symmetry.space_group_name_H-M   'P 1'
#
loop_
_entity.id
_entity.type
_entity.pdbx_description
1 polymer ?
#
loop_
_entity_poly.entity_id
_entity_poly.type
_entity_poly.pdbx_seq_one_letter_code
_entity_poly.pdbx_strand_id
1 'polypeptide(L)'
;MKEQINVLARLASLRGSKVQEVMGRVNYQRNLCQRYRNNITGLSRLCGFSVPVTTSLQCSNQQQYKATLFKMLELQRRELGVAEEFLGRIQAELLRAMRNEKVITQLIDSKMSQWQDLLARQEQKIQDGLAAQAWWRAQVS
;
A
#
# COMPACT_ATOMS: atom_id res chain seq x y z
N MET A 1 -1.50 -16.60 -27.02
CA MET A 1 -0.42 -16.27 -26.06
C MET A 1 -0.23 -14.77 -25.90
N LYS A 2 0.07 -14.03 -26.97
CA LYS A 2 0.24 -12.56 -26.95
C LYS A 2 -0.94 -11.79 -26.34
N GLU A 3 -2.17 -12.14 -26.72
CA GLU A 3 -3.38 -11.52 -26.14
C GLU A 3 -3.54 -11.79 -24.65
N GLN A 4 -3.24 -13.01 -24.19
CA GLN A 4 -3.29 -13.36 -22.76
C GLN A 4 -2.28 -12.54 -21.97
N ILE A 5 -1.06 -12.36 -22.49
CA ILE A 5 -0.04 -11.51 -21.86
C ILE A 5 -0.49 -10.05 -21.82
N ASN A 6 -1.11 -9.54 -22.89
CA ASN A 6 -1.66 -8.18 -22.90
C ASN A 6 -2.78 -7.99 -21.86
N VAL A 7 -3.67 -8.97 -21.70
CA VAL A 7 -4.72 -8.96 -20.66
C VAL A 7 -4.10 -8.97 -19.27
N LEU A 8 -3.09 -9.82 -19.03
CA LEU A 8 -2.39 -9.86 -17.74
C LEU A 8 -1.65 -8.56 -17.45
N ALA A 9 -1.02 -7.92 -18.45
CA ALA A 9 -0.36 -6.63 -18.29
C ALA A 9 -1.35 -5.52 -17.90
N ARG A 10 -2.54 -5.49 -18.51
CA ARG A 10 -3.62 -4.57 -18.11
C ARG A 10 -4.07 -4.84 -16.66
N LEU A 11 -4.23 -6.10 -16.29
CA LEU A 11 -4.58 -6.49 -14.93
C LEU A 11 -3.49 -6.09 -13.91
N ALA A 12 -2.21 -6.23 -14.27
CA ALA A 12 -1.09 -5.78 -13.44
C ALA A 12 -1.14 -4.27 -13.20
N SER A 13 -1.38 -3.47 -14.25
CA SER A 13 -1.56 -2.03 -14.14
C SER A 13 -2.70 -1.65 -13.19
N LEU A 14 -3.86 -2.30 -13.33
CA LEU A 14 -5.00 -2.08 -12.42
C LEU A 14 -4.66 -2.41 -10.95
N ARG A 15 -3.95 -3.52 -10.71
CA ARG A 15 -3.54 -3.91 -9.35
C ARG A 15 -2.48 -2.98 -8.77
N GLY A 16 -1.52 -2.54 -9.57
CA GLY A 16 -0.53 -1.54 -9.17
C GLY A 16 -1.17 -0.21 -8.78
N SER A 17 -2.12 0.28 -9.58
CA SER A 17 -2.93 1.47 -9.23
C SER A 17 -3.67 1.30 -7.91
N LYS A 18 -4.24 0.12 -7.64
CA LYS A 18 -4.90 -0.15 -6.36
C LYS A 18 -3.91 -0.12 -5.18
N VAL A 19 -2.70 -0.65 -5.36
CA VAL A 19 -1.66 -0.57 -4.32
C VAL A 19 -1.30 0.87 -4.01
N GLN A 20 -1.12 1.71 -5.03
CA GLN A 20 -0.82 3.14 -4.84
C GLN A 20 -1.96 3.88 -4.14
N GLU A 21 -3.21 3.62 -4.52
CA GLU A 21 -4.40 4.18 -3.87
C GLU A 21 -4.46 3.84 -2.38
N VAL A 22 -4.31 2.55 -2.03
CA VAL A 22 -4.36 2.11 -0.64
C VAL A 22 -3.15 2.63 0.15
N MET A 23 -1.97 2.71 -0.47
CA MET A 23 -0.79 3.30 0.16
C MET A 23 -1.00 4.78 0.50
N GLY A 24 -1.63 5.55 -0.39
CA GLY A 24 -2.04 6.92 -0.13
C GLY A 24 -2.96 7.03 1.10
N ARG A 25 -3.95 6.14 1.20
CA ARG A 25 -4.86 6.06 2.37
C ARG A 25 -4.09 5.71 3.67
N VAL A 26 -3.14 4.78 3.63
CA VAL A 26 -2.29 4.44 4.80
C VAL A 26 -1.50 5.67 5.25
N ASN A 27 -0.88 6.39 4.33
CA ASN A 27 -0.06 7.56 4.65
C ASN A 27 -0.91 8.68 5.25
N TYR A 28 -2.07 8.96 4.67
CA TYR A 28 -3.03 9.89 5.24
C TYR A 28 -3.40 9.52 6.68
N GLN A 29 -3.76 8.25 6.91
CA GLN A 29 -4.18 7.79 8.23
C GLN A 29 -3.04 7.80 9.26
N ARG A 30 -1.80 7.48 8.86
CA ARG A 30 -0.61 7.62 9.71
C ARG A 30 -0.41 9.06 10.16
N ASN A 31 -0.54 10.01 9.23
CA ASN A 31 -0.41 11.43 9.54
C ASN A 31 -1.50 11.87 10.52
N LEU A 32 -2.73 11.39 10.35
CA LEU A 32 -3.83 11.66 11.29
C LEU A 32 -3.51 11.13 12.70
N CYS A 33 -3.05 9.88 12.83
CA CYS A 33 -2.62 9.32 14.11
C CYS A 33 -1.50 10.17 14.75
N GLN A 34 -0.53 10.62 13.94
CA GLN A 34 0.55 11.47 14.43
C GLN A 34 0.04 12.83 14.94
N ARG A 35 -0.94 13.44 14.26
CA ARG A 35 -1.58 14.68 14.72
C ARG A 35 -2.25 14.50 16.07
N TYR A 36 -2.99 13.41 16.28
CA TYR A 36 -3.59 13.12 17.59
C TYR A 36 -2.53 12.96 18.69
N ARG A 37 -1.43 12.23 18.43
CA ARG A 37 -0.32 12.10 19.39
C ARG A 37 0.34 13.44 19.72
N ASN A 38 0.52 14.30 18.71
CA ASN A 38 1.05 15.65 18.91
C ASN A 38 0.10 16.49 19.77
N ASN A 39 -1.22 16.43 19.50
CA ASN A 39 -2.23 17.12 20.30
C ASN A 39 -2.26 16.63 21.74
N ILE A 40 -2.24 15.31 21.97
CA ILE A 40 -2.17 14.70 23.31
C ILE A 40 -0.95 15.24 24.05
N THR A 41 0.21 15.29 23.40
CA THR A 41 1.44 15.82 24.00
C THR A 41 1.30 17.30 24.36
N GLY A 42 0.76 18.11 23.44
CA GLY A 42 0.54 19.54 23.67
C GLY A 42 -0.45 19.82 24.81
N LEU A 43 -1.61 19.17 24.80
CA LEU A 43 -2.62 19.28 25.85
C LEU A 43 -2.10 18.79 27.20
N SER A 44 -1.34 17.69 27.23
CA SER A 44 -0.73 17.19 28.47
C SER A 44 0.23 18.21 29.09
N ARG A 45 1.01 18.93 28.27
CA ARG A 45 1.87 20.03 28.75
C ARG A 45 1.05 21.18 29.31
N LEU A 46 -0.04 21.57 28.63
CA LEU A 46 -0.93 22.63 29.10
C LEU A 46 -1.63 22.27 30.42
N CYS A 47 -2.01 21.00 30.64
CA CYS A 47 -2.56 20.54 31.91
C CYS A 47 -1.58 20.72 33.09
N GLY A 48 -0.27 20.60 32.83
CA GLY A 48 0.79 20.82 33.82
C GLY A 48 1.04 22.29 34.16
N PHE A 49 0.50 23.23 33.38
CA PHE A 49 0.68 24.65 33.61
C PHE A 49 -0.19 25.13 34.78
N SER A 50 0.43 25.85 35.71
CA SER A 50 -0.27 26.47 36.84
C SER A 50 0.27 27.88 37.05
N VAL A 51 -0.62 28.82 37.30
CA VAL A 51 -0.28 30.21 37.59
C VAL A 51 -0.67 30.48 39.04
N PRO A 52 0.08 31.30 39.80
CA PRO A 52 -0.35 31.77 41.11
C PRO A 52 -1.75 32.38 41.05
N VAL A 53 -2.61 31.99 41.98
CA VAL A 53 -4.00 32.45 42.09
C VAL A 53 -4.11 33.33 43.32
N THR A 54 -4.50 34.59 43.14
CA THR A 54 -4.66 35.56 44.24
C THR A 54 -6.11 35.92 44.51
N THR A 55 -7.04 35.53 43.64
CA THR A 55 -8.48 35.79 43.81
C THR A 55 -9.34 34.55 43.59
N SER A 56 -10.53 34.53 44.18
CA SER A 56 -11.52 33.45 44.00
C SER A 56 -11.92 33.27 42.53
N LEU A 57 -12.03 34.37 41.77
CA LEU A 57 -12.33 34.35 40.34
C LEU A 57 -11.21 33.65 39.54
N GLN A 58 -9.94 33.98 39.82
CA GLN A 58 -8.81 33.30 39.19
C GLN A 58 -8.77 31.81 39.51
N CYS A 59 -9.15 31.41 40.74
CA CYS A 59 -9.25 30.00 41.14
C CYS A 59 -10.31 29.27 40.30
N SER A 60 -11.51 29.85 40.19
CA SER A 60 -12.60 29.30 39.38
C SER A 60 -12.20 29.16 37.92
N ASN A 61 -11.58 30.19 37.34
CA ASN A 61 -11.11 30.18 35.95
C ASN A 61 -10.06 29.07 35.72
N GLN A 62 -9.09 28.93 36.63
CA GLN A 62 -8.07 27.90 36.52
C GLN A 62 -8.66 26.49 36.59
N GLN A 63 -9.65 26.27 37.48
CA GLN A 63 -10.33 24.99 37.60
C GLN A 63 -11.13 24.65 36.34
N GLN A 64 -11.89 25.61 35.80
CA GLN A 64 -12.65 25.43 34.56
C GLN A 64 -11.75 25.17 33.35
N TYR A 65 -10.63 25.89 33.26
CA TYR A 65 -9.61 25.69 32.22
C TYR A 65 -9.05 24.26 32.28
N LYS A 66 -8.59 23.81 33.45
CA LYS A 66 -8.07 22.44 33.63
C LYS A 66 -9.13 21.39 33.31
N ALA A 67 -10.36 21.55 33.80
CA ALA A 67 -11.45 20.64 33.50
C ALA A 67 -11.72 20.52 31.99
N THR A 68 -11.64 21.64 31.27
CA THR A 68 -11.80 21.68 29.81
C THR A 68 -10.65 20.96 29.11
N LEU A 69 -9.41 21.23 29.49
CA LEU A 69 -8.24 20.55 28.92
C LEU A 69 -8.27 19.05 29.15
N PHE A 70 -8.67 18.59 30.34
CA PHE A 70 -8.82 17.15 30.63
C PHE A 70 -9.85 16.51 29.70
N LYS A 71 -11.02 17.13 29.50
CA LYS A 71 -12.03 16.62 28.55
C LYS A 71 -11.49 16.56 27.12
N MET A 72 -10.76 17.58 26.69
CA MET A 72 -10.13 17.59 25.36
C MET A 72 -9.08 16.49 25.23
N LEU A 73 -8.25 16.27 26.26
CA LEU A 73 -7.23 15.23 26.27
C LEU A 73 -7.84 13.84 26.14
N GLU A 74 -8.89 13.55 26.91
CA GLU A 74 -9.59 12.27 26.83
C GLU A 74 -10.25 12.06 25.47
N LEU A 75 -10.82 13.11 24.87
CA LEU A 75 -11.32 13.05 23.50
C LEU A 75 -10.20 12.70 22.51
N GLN A 76 -9.05 13.39 22.55
CA GLN A 76 -7.93 13.10 21.64
C GLN A 76 -7.40 11.67 21.80
N ARG A 77 -7.38 11.12 23.03
CA ARG A 77 -6.99 9.72 23.30
C ARG A 77 -7.96 8.73 22.68
N ARG A 78 -9.27 8.96 22.83
CA ARG A 78 -10.30 8.12 22.23
C ARG A 78 -10.21 8.14 20.69
N GLU A 79 -10.10 9.34 20.11
CA GLU A 79 -9.97 9.51 18.66
C GLU A 79 -8.70 8.86 18.11
N LEU A 80 -7.58 8.95 18.84
CA LEU A 80 -6.35 8.24 18.48
C LEU A 80 -6.58 6.72 18.41
N GLY A 81 -7.24 6.13 19.42
CA GLY A 81 -7.54 4.70 19.44
C GLY A 81 -8.34 4.26 18.22
N VAL A 82 -9.42 4.99 17.88
CA VAL A 82 -10.22 4.71 16.68
C VAL A 82 -9.39 4.86 15.40
N ALA A 83 -8.55 5.90 15.33
CA ALA A 83 -7.70 6.15 14.18
C ALA A 83 -6.63 5.06 13.98
N GLU A 84 -6.05 4.54 15.06
CA GLU A 84 -5.06 3.47 15.04
C GLU A 84 -5.68 2.12 14.64
N GLU A 85 -6.88 1.80 15.13
CA GLU A 85 -7.63 0.63 14.67
C GLU A 85 -7.91 0.68 13.17
N PHE A 86 -8.36 1.85 12.69
CA PHE A 86 -8.61 2.04 11.27
C PHE A 86 -7.32 1.96 10.43
N LEU A 87 -6.21 2.49 10.95
CA LEU A 87 -4.89 2.34 10.33
C LEU A 87 -4.51 0.87 10.18
N GLY A 88 -4.70 0.05 11.21
CA GLY A 88 -4.45 -1.39 11.15
C GLY A 88 -5.27 -2.09 10.07
N ARG A 89 -6.55 -1.71 9.91
CA ARG A 89 -7.42 -2.24 8.85
C ARG A 89 -6.91 -1.88 7.45
N ILE A 90 -6.53 -0.62 7.21
CA ILE A 90 -6.02 -0.19 5.89
C ILE A 90 -4.65 -0.83 5.62
N GLN A 91 -3.80 -1.01 6.62
CA GLN A 91 -2.52 -1.73 6.46
C GLN A 91 -2.73 -3.19 6.05
N ALA A 92 -3.72 -3.87 6.63
CA ALA A 92 -4.09 -5.21 6.21
C ALA A 92 -4.64 -5.23 4.76
N GLU A 93 -5.43 -4.22 4.37
CA GLU A 93 -5.89 -4.02 2.99
C GLU A 93 -4.70 -3.84 2.03
N LEU A 94 -3.71 -3.03 2.40
CA LEU A 94 -2.50 -2.79 1.61
C LEU A 94 -1.71 -4.08 1.40
N LEU A 95 -1.50 -4.86 2.46
CA LEU A 95 -0.79 -6.14 2.36
C LEU A 95 -1.50 -7.11 1.42
N ARG A 96 -2.84 -7.16 1.45
CA ARG A 96 -3.62 -7.98 0.50
C ARG A 96 -3.46 -7.48 -0.94
N ALA A 97 -3.53 -6.16 -1.15
CA ALA A 97 -3.35 -5.56 -2.47
C ALA A 97 -1.95 -5.85 -3.04
N MET A 98 -0.90 -5.69 -2.24
CA MET A 98 0.48 -5.99 -2.64
C MET A 98 0.70 -7.46 -2.97
N ARG A 99 0.12 -8.38 -2.18
CA ARG A 99 0.16 -9.82 -2.50
C ARG A 99 -0.53 -10.11 -3.83
N ASN A 100 -1.70 -9.52 -4.07
CA ASN A 100 -2.44 -9.70 -5.31
C ASN A 100 -1.68 -9.14 -6.53
N GLU A 101 -1.01 -8.01 -6.39
CA GLU A 101 -0.12 -7.46 -7.41
C GLU A 101 1.02 -8.44 -7.71
N LYS A 102 1.72 -8.92 -6.67
CA LYS A 102 2.86 -9.83 -6.83
C LYS A 102 2.50 -11.13 -7.55
N VAL A 103 1.34 -11.69 -7.24
CA VAL A 103 0.84 -12.91 -7.92
C VAL A 103 0.67 -12.68 -9.42
N ILE A 104 0.19 -11.52 -9.86
CA ILE A 104 0.06 -11.24 -11.30
C ILE A 104 1.41 -11.06 -11.96
N THR A 105 2.36 -10.40 -11.32
CA THR A 105 3.73 -10.29 -11.84
C THR A 105 4.32 -11.68 -12.09
N GLN A 106 4.23 -12.58 -11.10
CA GLN A 106 4.71 -13.96 -11.25
C GLN A 106 3.99 -14.74 -12.36
N LEU A 107 2.67 -14.54 -12.50
CA LEU A 107 1.90 -15.17 -13.56
C LEU A 107 2.31 -14.66 -14.95
N ILE A 108 2.57 -13.35 -15.09
CA ILE A 108 3.07 -12.76 -16.32
C ILE A 108 4.44 -13.36 -16.67
N ASP A 109 5.36 -13.43 -15.72
CA ASP A 109 6.70 -14.01 -15.93
C ASP A 109 6.61 -15.46 -16.42
N SER A 110 5.76 -16.27 -15.77
CA SER A 110 5.51 -17.66 -16.17
C SER A 110 4.94 -17.75 -17.59
N LYS A 111 4.00 -16.88 -17.96
CA LYS A 111 3.44 -16.85 -19.31
C LYS A 111 4.44 -16.36 -20.36
N MET A 112 5.29 -15.40 -20.03
CA MET A 112 6.34 -14.96 -20.94
C MET A 112 7.34 -16.09 -21.23
N SER A 113 7.79 -16.82 -20.21
CA SER A 113 8.67 -17.98 -20.37
C SER A 113 8.01 -19.07 -21.24
N GLN A 114 6.75 -19.44 -20.96
CA GLN A 114 6.01 -20.40 -21.79
C GLN A 114 5.91 -19.95 -23.25
N TRP A 115 5.76 -18.65 -23.50
CA TRP A 115 5.67 -18.13 -24.86
C TRP A 115 7.03 -18.20 -25.58
N GLN A 116 8.12 -17.87 -24.88
CA GLN A 116 9.46 -17.96 -25.43
C GLN A 116 9.82 -19.41 -25.80
N ASP A 117 9.47 -20.38 -24.96
CA ASP A 117 9.69 -21.80 -25.25
C ASP A 117 8.91 -22.25 -26.50
N LEU A 118 7.67 -21.78 -26.66
CA LEU A 118 6.86 -22.09 -27.84
C LEU A 118 7.46 -21.49 -29.11
N LEU A 119 7.97 -20.26 -29.05
CA LEU A 119 8.65 -19.62 -30.17
C LEU A 119 9.93 -20.36 -30.54
N ALA A 120 10.78 -20.69 -29.56
CA ALA A 120 12.01 -21.42 -29.78
C ALA A 120 11.76 -22.79 -30.44
N ARG A 121 10.73 -23.52 -30.00
CA ARG A 121 10.34 -24.80 -30.61
C ARG A 121 9.83 -24.64 -32.05
N GLN A 122 9.10 -23.57 -32.35
CA GLN A 122 8.65 -23.29 -33.71
C GLN A 122 9.82 -22.95 -34.63
N GLU A 123 10.75 -22.13 -34.15
CA GLU A 123 11.94 -21.74 -34.90
C GLU A 123 12.86 -22.93 -35.17
N GLN A 124 13.09 -23.78 -34.17
CA GLN A 124 13.84 -25.02 -34.34
C GLN A 124 13.21 -25.93 -35.40
N LYS A 125 11.88 -26.13 -35.39
CA LYS A 125 11.20 -26.94 -36.41
C LYS A 125 11.39 -26.38 -37.82
N ILE A 126 11.38 -25.07 -37.98
CA ILE A 126 11.62 -24.42 -39.28
C ILE A 126 13.06 -24.67 -39.73
N GLN A 127 14.03 -24.48 -38.83
CA GLN A 127 15.45 -24.71 -39.12
C GLN A 127 15.74 -26.17 -39.48
N ASP A 128 15.19 -27.12 -38.71
CA ASP A 128 15.32 -28.56 -38.97
C ASP A 128 14.73 -28.95 -40.34
N GLY A 129 13.56 -28.38 -40.68
CA GLY A 129 12.92 -28.58 -41.98
C GLY A 129 13.76 -28.05 -43.15
N LEU A 130 14.35 -26.86 -43.00
CA LEU A 130 15.24 -26.27 -44.00
C LEU A 130 16.54 -27.09 -44.16
N ALA A 131 17.14 -27.52 -43.04
CA ALA A 131 18.34 -28.34 -43.05
C ALA A 131 18.10 -29.70 -43.74
N ALA A 132 16.97 -30.35 -43.45
CA ALA A 132 16.59 -31.59 -44.12
C ALA A 132 16.41 -31.41 -45.63
N GLN A 133 15.76 -30.32 -46.07
CA GLN A 133 15.62 -30.02 -47.50
C GLN A 133 16.97 -29.74 -48.19
N ALA A 134 17.84 -28.98 -47.53
CA ALA A 134 19.18 -28.69 -48.06
C ALA A 134 20.01 -29.98 -48.19
N TRP A 135 19.95 -30.85 -47.19
CA TRP A 135 20.60 -32.15 -47.21
C TRP A 135 20.08 -33.05 -48.34
N TRP A 136 18.76 -33.16 -48.50
CA TRP A 136 18.15 -33.91 -49.60
C TRP A 136 18.58 -33.40 -50.98
N ARG A 137 18.60 -32.07 -51.18
CA ARG A 137 19.06 -31.48 -52.45
C ARG A 137 20.53 -31.79 -52.74
N ALA A 138 21.38 -31.75 -51.73
CA ALA A 138 22.80 -32.07 -51.86
C ALA A 138 23.06 -33.55 -52.20
N GLN A 139 22.11 -34.45 -51.91
CA GLN A 139 22.26 -35.89 -52.15
C GLN A 139 21.72 -36.35 -53.53
N VAL A 140 20.81 -35.57 -54.13
CA VAL A 140 20.22 -35.84 -55.44
C VAL A 140 20.94 -35.06 -56.57
N SER A 141 21.89 -34.20 -56.21
CA SER A 141 22.81 -33.51 -57.13
C SER A 141 24.09 -34.32 -57.31
#